data_AF-A0A2E3J6Z5-F1
#
_entry.id   AF-A0A2E3J6Z5-F1
#
_cell.length_a   1.000
_cell.length_b   1.000
_cell.length_c   1.000
_cell.angle_alpha   90.00
_cell.angle_beta   90.00
_cell.angle_gamma   90.00
#
_symmetry.space_group_name_H-M   'P 1'
#
loop_
_entity.id
_entity.type
_entity.pdbx_description
1 polymer ?
#
loop_
_entity_poly.entity_id
_entity_poly.type
_entity_poly.pdbx_seq_one_letter_code
_entity_poly.pdbx_strand_id
1 'polypeptide(L)'
;MCALALSESILKYMIPWLDLDWPLNPEEIYGREGPLVLEIGFGNGGFLVEQAQNHPEALFLGIERSWGAAQRLFKRLEQMGLQNVRVIQGGAEFLLQHAFKPDSIEKVYINFSDPWPKERHHNRRLIQQEFVKLLGERLVADGQV
;
A
#
# COMPACT_ATOMS: atom_id res chain seq x y z
N MET A 1 7.92 2.86 -28.39
CA MET A 1 6.56 2.61 -27.85
C MET A 1 6.51 2.21 -26.36
N CYS A 2 7.56 1.66 -25.73
CA CYS A 2 7.45 1.13 -24.35
C CYS A 2 7.56 2.17 -23.21
N ALA A 3 8.25 3.31 -23.41
CA ALA A 3 8.45 4.30 -22.36
C ALA A 3 7.19 5.13 -22.03
N LEU A 4 6.40 5.48 -23.06
CA LEU A 4 5.17 6.30 -22.92
C LEU A 4 4.06 5.57 -22.13
N ALA A 5 3.86 4.27 -22.38
CA ALA A 5 2.86 3.48 -21.66
C ALA A 5 3.20 3.33 -20.16
N LEU A 6 4.49 3.27 -19.82
CA LEU A 6 4.91 3.21 -18.42
C LEU A 6 4.68 4.54 -17.71
N SER A 7 4.90 5.68 -18.37
CA SER A 7 4.60 7.00 -17.78
C SER A 7 3.10 7.18 -17.49
N GLU A 8 2.22 6.73 -18.38
CA GLU A 8 0.76 6.80 -18.16
C GLU A 8 0.33 5.90 -17.00
N SER A 9 0.84 4.67 -16.94
CA SER A 9 0.55 3.74 -15.84
C SER A 9 1.04 4.30 -14.49
N ILE A 10 2.21 4.94 -14.47
CA ILE A 10 2.72 5.60 -13.26
C ILE A 10 1.75 6.69 -12.81
N LEU A 11 1.35 7.60 -13.70
CA LEU A 11 0.42 8.68 -13.37
C LEU A 11 -0.95 8.18 -12.89
N LYS A 12 -1.39 7.03 -13.41
CA LYS A 12 -2.68 6.42 -13.05
C LYS A 12 -2.67 5.72 -11.70
N TYR A 13 -1.60 4.97 -11.40
CA TYR A 13 -1.57 4.10 -10.22
C TYR A 13 -0.75 4.66 -9.05
N MET A 14 0.24 5.52 -9.30
CA MET A 14 1.05 6.10 -8.25
C MET A 14 0.31 7.28 -7.61
N ILE A 15 0.27 7.30 -6.28
CA ILE A 15 -0.17 8.47 -5.52
C ILE A 15 1.05 9.38 -5.31
N PRO A 16 1.04 10.63 -5.80
CA PRO A 16 2.09 11.62 -5.53
C PRO A 16 1.93 12.20 -4.12
N TRP A 17 2.02 11.35 -3.10
CA TRP A 17 1.61 11.62 -1.72
C TRP A 17 2.37 12.77 -1.03
N LEU A 18 3.52 13.17 -1.55
CA LEU A 18 4.27 14.34 -1.07
C LEU A 18 3.63 15.67 -1.47
N ASP A 19 2.85 15.68 -2.55
CA ASP A 19 2.23 16.87 -3.13
C ASP A 19 0.74 16.98 -2.76
N LEU A 20 0.23 16.07 -1.93
CA LEU A 20 -1.15 16.03 -1.46
C LEU A 20 -1.28 16.60 -0.05
N ASP A 21 -2.50 16.95 0.33
CA ASP A 21 -2.84 17.30 1.72
C ASP A 21 -2.89 16.08 2.63
N TRP A 22 -2.60 16.31 3.92
CA TRP A 22 -2.45 15.27 4.92
C TRP A 22 -3.45 15.46 6.06
N PRO A 23 -4.03 14.37 6.59
CA PRO A 23 -3.91 12.97 6.13
C PRO A 23 -4.64 12.73 4.79
N LEU A 24 -4.20 11.72 4.04
CA LEU A 24 -4.72 11.41 2.72
C LEU A 24 -6.22 11.07 2.77
N ASN A 25 -6.96 11.43 1.72
CA ASN A 25 -8.36 11.07 1.55
C ASN A 25 -8.51 9.96 0.48
N PRO A 26 -8.79 8.70 0.87
CA PRO A 26 -9.01 7.62 -0.09
C PRO A 26 -10.16 7.91 -1.07
N GLU A 27 -11.24 8.54 -0.62
CA GLU A 27 -12.39 8.79 -1.52
C GLU A 27 -12.01 9.70 -2.68
N GLU A 28 -11.20 10.73 -2.43
CA GLU A 28 -10.68 11.62 -3.47
C GLU A 28 -9.68 10.91 -4.39
N ILE A 29 -8.81 10.06 -3.84
CA ILE A 29 -7.78 9.33 -4.60
C ILE A 29 -8.40 8.29 -5.54
N TYR A 30 -9.43 7.59 -5.08
CA TYR A 30 -10.08 6.52 -5.84
C TYR A 30 -11.33 6.99 -6.59
N GLY A 31 -11.87 8.18 -6.26
CA GLY A 31 -13.11 8.72 -6.82
C GLY A 31 -14.36 7.99 -6.37
N ARG A 32 -14.28 7.23 -5.27
CA ARG A 32 -15.37 6.40 -4.71
C ARG A 32 -15.08 6.03 -3.26
N GLU A 33 -16.13 5.65 -2.56
CA GLU A 33 -16.05 5.05 -1.23
C GLU A 33 -15.78 3.53 -1.30
N GLY A 34 -15.23 3.01 -0.21
CA GLY A 34 -14.98 1.60 0.00
C GLY A 34 -14.02 1.35 1.17
N PRO A 35 -13.96 0.11 1.69
CA PRO A 35 -13.03 -0.23 2.75
C PRO A 35 -11.59 -0.13 2.25
N LEU A 36 -10.74 0.55 3.01
CA LEU A 36 -9.33 0.71 2.68
C LEU A 36 -8.53 -0.50 3.16
N VAL A 37 -7.84 -1.15 2.23
CA VAL A 37 -6.99 -2.31 2.47
C VAL A 37 -5.55 -2.00 2.05
N LEU A 38 -4.59 -2.20 2.95
CA LEU A 38 -3.17 -2.00 2.67
C LEU A 38 -2.46 -3.32 2.40
N GLU A 39 -1.47 -3.32 1.51
CA GLU A 39 -0.40 -4.30 1.53
C GLU A 39 0.95 -3.59 1.73
N ILE A 40 1.64 -3.91 2.82
CA ILE A 40 2.96 -3.36 3.14
C ILE A 40 4.04 -4.30 2.63
N GLY A 41 4.89 -3.78 1.73
CA GLY A 41 5.95 -4.56 1.11
C GLY A 41 5.44 -5.55 0.07
N PHE A 42 4.58 -5.09 -0.86
CA PHE A 42 3.92 -5.96 -1.83
C PHE A 42 4.88 -6.70 -2.79
N GLY A 43 6.15 -6.32 -2.86
CA GLY A 43 7.16 -7.04 -3.65
C GLY A 43 6.82 -7.08 -5.14
N ASN A 44 6.46 -8.24 -5.69
CA ASN A 44 6.07 -8.33 -7.10
C ASN A 44 4.61 -7.94 -7.37
N GLY A 45 3.82 -7.71 -6.31
CA GLY A 45 2.42 -7.28 -6.36
C GLY A 45 1.44 -8.36 -6.80
N GLY A 46 1.84 -9.63 -6.80
CA GLY A 46 0.94 -10.74 -7.17
C GLY A 46 -0.21 -10.93 -6.20
N PHE A 47 0.08 -10.91 -4.90
CA PHE A 47 -0.94 -10.98 -3.86
C PHE A 47 -1.89 -9.77 -3.93
N LEU A 48 -1.36 -8.54 -4.01
CA LEU A 48 -2.16 -7.32 -4.16
C LEU A 48 -3.19 -7.43 -5.28
N VAL A 49 -2.74 -7.87 -6.45
CA VAL A 49 -3.56 -7.96 -7.65
C VAL A 49 -4.66 -9.00 -7.49
N GLU A 50 -4.34 -10.17 -6.96
CA GLU A 50 -5.31 -11.24 -6.72
C GLU A 50 -6.38 -10.79 -5.72
N GLN A 51 -5.99 -10.16 -4.61
CA GLN A 51 -6.94 -9.64 -3.64
C GLN A 51 -7.82 -8.54 -4.24
N ALA A 52 -7.23 -7.62 -5.00
CA ALA A 52 -7.97 -6.54 -5.64
C ALA A 52 -9.00 -7.02 -6.68
N GLN A 53 -8.70 -8.10 -7.39
CA GLN A 53 -9.65 -8.74 -8.31
C GLN A 53 -10.81 -9.41 -7.57
N ASN A 54 -10.54 -10.07 -6.45
CA ASN A 54 -11.54 -10.79 -5.68
C ASN A 54 -12.43 -9.86 -4.83
N HIS A 55 -11.98 -8.64 -4.57
CA HIS A 55 -12.65 -7.64 -3.73
C HIS A 55 -12.79 -6.29 -4.46
N PRO A 56 -13.57 -6.20 -5.55
CA PRO A 56 -13.76 -4.97 -6.32
C PRO A 56 -14.44 -3.84 -5.53
N GLU A 57 -15.07 -4.15 -4.40
CA GLU A 57 -15.66 -3.21 -3.46
C GLU A 57 -14.61 -2.44 -2.65
N ALA A 58 -13.44 -3.03 -2.40
CA ALA A 58 -12.41 -2.48 -1.53
C ALA A 58 -11.41 -1.60 -2.30
N LEU A 59 -10.80 -0.65 -1.59
CA LEU A 59 -9.76 0.26 -2.07
C LEU A 59 -8.40 -0.28 -1.63
N PHE A 60 -7.63 -0.83 -2.56
CA PHE A 60 -6.32 -1.42 -2.26
C PHE A 60 -5.19 -0.42 -2.45
N LEU A 61 -4.35 -0.29 -1.43
CA LEU A 61 -3.15 0.54 -1.47
C LEU A 61 -1.90 -0.29 -1.17
N GLY A 62 -1.05 -0.45 -2.19
CA GLY A 62 0.26 -1.07 -2.03
C GLY A 62 1.32 -0.06 -1.59
N ILE A 63 2.04 -0.37 -0.50
CA ILE A 63 3.19 0.43 -0.04
C ILE A 63 4.47 -0.35 -0.29
N GLU A 64 5.43 0.23 -1.01
CA GLU A 64 6.70 -0.43 -1.34
C GLU A 64 7.84 0.58 -1.44
N ARG A 65 9.06 0.19 -1.03
CA ARG A 65 10.25 1.04 -1.12
C ARG A 65 10.94 0.90 -2.48
N SER A 66 10.91 -0.30 -3.06
CA SER A 66 11.55 -0.64 -4.32
C SER A 66 10.80 -0.10 -5.53
N TRP A 67 11.39 0.91 -6.18
CA TRP A 67 10.84 1.46 -7.43
C TRP A 67 10.70 0.41 -8.54
N GLY A 68 11.67 -0.50 -8.66
CA GLY A 68 11.61 -1.56 -9.67
C GLY A 68 10.46 -2.55 -9.43
N ALA A 69 10.06 -2.77 -8.17
CA ALA A 69 8.87 -3.54 -7.82
C ALA A 69 7.59 -2.81 -8.24
N ALA A 70 7.45 -1.53 -7.88
CA ALA A 70 6.31 -0.70 -8.27
C ALA A 70 6.13 -0.65 -9.80
N GLN A 71 7.21 -0.47 -10.56
CA GLN A 71 7.15 -0.46 -12.03
C GLN A 71 6.63 -1.77 -12.63
N ARG A 72 6.95 -2.92 -12.02
CA ARG A 72 6.41 -4.22 -12.47
C ARG A 72 4.92 -4.33 -12.16
N LEU A 73 4.51 -3.88 -10.97
CA LEU A 73 3.10 -3.85 -10.59
C LEU A 73 2.29 -2.95 -11.53
N PHE A 74 2.75 -1.74 -11.87
CA PHE A 74 2.05 -0.84 -12.80
C PHE A 74 1.72 -1.49 -14.14
N LYS A 75 2.67 -2.21 -14.73
CA LYS A 75 2.45 -2.94 -15.98
C LYS A 75 1.35 -4.01 -15.83
N ARG A 76 1.33 -4.71 -14.69
CA ARG A 76 0.34 -5.74 -14.39
C ARG A 76 -1.05 -5.15 -14.17
N LEU A 77 -1.14 -4.07 -13.39
CA LEU A 77 -2.40 -3.35 -13.16
C LEU A 77 -3.00 -2.87 -14.48
N GLU A 78 -2.17 -2.31 -15.36
CA GLU A 78 -2.63 -1.83 -16.67
C GLU A 78 -3.13 -2.96 -17.57
N GLN A 79 -2.40 -4.08 -17.63
CA GLN A 79 -2.82 -5.27 -18.38
C GLN A 79 -4.15 -5.84 -17.89
N MET A 80 -4.46 -5.69 -16.60
CA MET A 80 -5.64 -6.26 -15.96
C MET A 80 -6.78 -5.25 -15.80
N GLY A 81 -6.55 -3.98 -16.14
CA GLY A 81 -7.54 -2.91 -16.08
C GLY A 81 -8.06 -2.59 -14.68
N LEU A 82 -7.31 -2.94 -13.62
CA LEU A 82 -7.75 -2.76 -12.24
C LEU A 82 -7.84 -1.27 -11.88
N GLN A 83 -8.98 -0.86 -11.31
CA GLN A 83 -9.22 0.55 -10.94
C GLN A 83 -9.15 0.79 -9.44
N ASN A 84 -9.28 -0.26 -8.63
CA ASN A 84 -9.31 -0.23 -7.18
C ASN A 84 -7.94 -0.44 -6.53
N VAL A 85 -6.84 -0.31 -7.30
CA VAL A 85 -5.47 -0.38 -6.76
C VAL A 85 -4.75 0.94 -6.96
N ARG A 86 -4.07 1.41 -5.92
CA ARG A 86 -3.08 2.49 -5.98
C ARG A 86 -1.80 2.06 -5.28
N VAL A 87 -0.73 2.80 -5.54
CA VAL A 87 0.60 2.54 -5.01
C VAL A 87 1.16 3.80 -4.39
N ILE A 88 1.81 3.65 -3.24
CA ILE A 88 2.73 4.63 -2.69
C ILE A 88 4.13 4.01 -2.66
N GLN A 89 5.09 4.73 -3.22
CA GLN A 89 6.50 4.42 -3.00
C GLN A 89 6.99 5.14 -1.73
N GLY A 90 7.34 4.40 -0.69
CA GLY A 90 7.67 4.99 0.61
C GLY A 90 7.85 3.99 1.75
N GLY A 91 8.18 4.49 2.93
CA GLY A 91 8.26 3.72 4.17
C GLY A 91 6.89 3.63 4.85
N ALA A 92 6.46 2.42 5.20
CA ALA A 92 5.13 2.19 5.77
C ALA A 92 4.95 2.84 7.13
N GLU A 93 5.99 2.85 7.97
CA GLU A 93 5.95 3.46 9.30
C GLU A 93 5.64 4.96 9.23
N PHE A 94 6.29 5.68 8.32
CA PHE A 94 6.06 7.11 8.10
C PHE A 94 4.63 7.38 7.60
N LEU A 95 4.17 6.58 6.64
CA LEU A 95 2.82 6.71 6.09
C LEU A 95 1.76 6.39 7.15
N LEU A 96 1.93 5.33 7.94
CA LEU A 96 1.01 5.04 9.05
C LEU A 96 0.98 6.15 10.08
N GLN A 97 2.10 6.80 10.37
CA GLN A 97 2.13 7.92 11.33
C GLN A 97 1.34 9.12 10.85
N HIS A 98 1.42 9.45 9.56
CA HIS A 98 1.03 10.77 9.08
C HIS A 98 -0.05 10.74 7.98
N ALA A 99 -0.05 9.74 7.11
CA ALA A 99 -0.89 9.70 5.91
C ALA A 99 -2.30 9.14 6.15
N PHE A 100 -2.54 8.44 7.27
CA PHE A 100 -3.83 7.83 7.57
C PHE A 100 -4.41 8.36 8.88
N LYS A 101 -5.73 8.56 8.90
CA LYS A 101 -6.46 8.92 10.11
C LYS A 101 -6.52 7.71 11.06
N PRO A 102 -6.74 7.92 12.36
CA PRO A 102 -7.17 6.83 13.24
C PRO A 102 -8.44 6.16 12.72
N ASP A 103 -8.60 4.87 13.01
CA ASP A 103 -9.81 4.09 12.70
C ASP A 103 -10.25 4.18 11.22
N SER A 104 -9.30 4.16 10.28
CA SER A 104 -9.59 4.39 8.85
C SER A 104 -9.17 3.26 7.91
N ILE A 105 -8.47 2.23 8.41
CA ILE A 105 -8.00 1.10 7.62
C ILE A 105 -8.78 -0.14 8.04
N GLU A 106 -9.36 -0.87 7.08
CA GLU A 106 -10.08 -2.11 7.39
C GLU A 106 -9.12 -3.29 7.59
N LYS A 107 -8.12 -3.40 6.72
CA LYS A 107 -7.22 -4.54 6.71
C LYS A 107 -5.81 -4.17 6.25
N VAL A 108 -4.81 -4.83 6.83
CA VAL A 108 -3.41 -4.67 6.44
C VAL A 108 -2.79 -6.03 6.21
N TYR A 109 -2.25 -6.26 5.02
CA TYR A 109 -1.46 -7.45 4.72
C TYR A 109 0.04 -7.15 4.84
N ILE A 110 0.76 -8.04 5.53
CA ILE A 110 2.23 -8.00 5.64
C ILE A 110 2.78 -9.38 5.31
N ASN A 111 3.07 -9.60 4.03
CA ASN A 111 3.53 -10.89 3.53
C ASN A 111 5.06 -10.95 3.47
N PHE A 112 5.65 -11.96 4.13
CA PHE A 112 7.08 -12.27 4.04
C PHE A 112 8.02 -11.08 4.31
N SER A 113 7.70 -10.24 5.29
CA SER A 113 8.57 -9.12 5.70
C SER A 113 9.97 -9.62 6.06
N ASP A 114 11.01 -8.84 5.74
CA ASP A 114 12.40 -9.24 5.97
C ASP A 114 12.63 -9.73 7.42
N PRO A 115 13.03 -11.00 7.62
CA PRO A 115 13.09 -11.59 8.97
C PRO A 115 14.28 -11.11 9.80
N TRP A 116 15.32 -10.56 9.15
CA TRP A 116 16.55 -10.09 9.79
C TRP A 116 17.05 -11.02 10.93
N PRO A 117 17.58 -12.21 10.60
CA PRO A 117 17.82 -13.27 11.60
C PRO A 117 18.96 -12.96 12.59
N LYS A 118 19.88 -12.06 12.24
CA LYS A 118 21.00 -11.69 13.11
C LYS A 118 20.54 -10.74 14.20
N GLU A 119 20.94 -10.98 15.45
CA GLU A 119 20.57 -10.16 16.61
C GLU A 119 20.83 -8.66 16.41
N ARG A 120 22.01 -8.30 15.89
CA ARG A 120 22.36 -6.90 15.54
C ARG A 120 21.46 -6.24 14.49
N HIS A 121 20.56 -6.99 13.85
CA HIS A 121 19.59 -6.49 12.87
C HIS A 121 18.15 -6.52 13.41
N HIS A 122 17.94 -6.84 14.70
CA HIS A 122 16.61 -6.93 15.28
C HIS A 122 15.80 -5.64 15.05
N ASN A 123 16.44 -4.48 15.20
CA ASN A 123 15.87 -3.16 14.97
C ASN A 123 15.49 -2.86 13.51
N ARG A 124 15.82 -3.73 12.55
CA ARG A 124 15.45 -3.60 11.14
C ARG A 124 14.16 -4.35 10.79
N ARG A 125 13.65 -5.19 11.69
CA ARG A 125 12.37 -5.88 11.48
C ARG A 125 11.26 -4.85 11.55
N LEU A 126 10.36 -4.92 10.58
CA LEU A 126 9.17 -4.07 10.53
C LEU A 126 8.27 -4.31 11.75
N ILE A 127 8.06 -5.58 12.09
CA ILE A 127 7.20 -5.96 13.21
C ILE A 127 7.95 -5.73 14.53
N GLN A 128 7.72 -4.55 15.09
CA GLN A 128 8.10 -4.15 16.45
C GLN A 128 6.85 -3.77 17.24
N GLN A 129 6.99 -3.67 18.56
CA GLN A 129 5.88 -3.31 19.44
C GLN A 129 5.26 -1.94 19.06
N GLU A 130 6.08 -0.95 18.75
CA GLU A 130 5.64 0.40 18.36
C GLU A 130 4.90 0.38 17.02
N PHE A 131 5.37 -0.44 16.08
CA PHE A 131 4.71 -0.61 14.79
C PHE A 131 3.35 -1.26 14.95
N VAL A 132 3.24 -2.34 15.73
CA VAL A 132 1.97 -3.02 16.00
C VAL A 132 0.98 -2.09 16.72
N LYS A 133 1.46 -1.30 17.67
CA LYS A 133 0.64 -0.30 18.36
C LYS A 133 0.11 0.75 17.38
N LEU A 134 0.99 1.33 16.57
CA LEU A 134 0.61 2.30 15.55
C LEU A 134 -0.39 1.70 14.57
N LEU A 135 -0.21 0.45 14.15
CA LEU A 135 -1.12 -0.25 13.26
C LEU A 135 -2.52 -0.37 13.89
N GLY A 136 -2.59 -0.79 15.16
CA GLY A 136 -3.83 -0.85 15.91
C GLY A 136 -4.55 0.49 16.02
N GLU A 137 -3.81 1.61 16.14
CA GLU A 137 -4.38 2.96 16.15
C GLU A 137 -4.91 3.43 14.80
N ARG A 138 -4.60 2.74 13.69
CA ARG A 138 -5.08 3.08 12.34
C ARG A 138 -6.18 2.15 11.84
N LEU A 139 -6.30 0.96 12.42
CA LEU A 139 -7.34 0.00 12.07
C LEU A 139 -8.69 0.44 12.64
N VAL A 140 -9.76 0.21 11.88
CA VAL A 140 -11.13 0.28 12.38
C VAL A 140 -11.35 -0.73 13.51
N ALA A 141 -12.44 -0.56 14.26
CA ALA A 141 -12.91 -1.61 15.17
C ALA A 141 -13.09 -2.94 14.41
N ASP A 142 -12.57 -4.03 14.98
CA ASP A 142 -12.51 -5.36 14.36
C ASP A 142 -11.67 -5.47 13.07
N GLY A 143 -10.87 -4.43 12.76
CA GLY A 143 -9.91 -4.43 11.67
C GLY A 143 -8.84 -5.53 11.82
N GLN A 144 -8.26 -5.95 10.69
CA GLN A 144 -7.43 -7.16 10.63
C GLN A 144 -6.01 -6.89 10.11
N VAL A 145 -5.07 -7.71 10.59
CA VAL A 145 -3.68 -7.80 10.11
C VAL A 145 -3.35 -9.24 9.77
#